data_AF-A0A0F3NNG2-F1
#
_entry.id   AF-A0A0F3NNG2-F1
#
_cell.length_a   1.000
_cell.length_b   1.000
_cell.length_c   1.000
_cell.angle_alpha   90.00
_cell.angle_beta   90.00
_cell.angle_gamma   90.00
#
_symmetry.space_group_name_H-M   'P 1'
#
loop_
_entity.id
_entity.type
_entity.pdbx_description
1 polymer ?
#
loop_
_entity_poly.entity_id
_entity_poly.type
_entity_poly.pdbx_seq_one_letter_code
_entity_poly.pdbx_strand_id
1 'polypeptide(L)' 'MENVRYSRVLLKVSGEALAGERGFGFDQNVIGKLSCGLKNMRESGVKLCIVVGGGNIFRTKLKSSAH' A
#
# COMPACT_ATOMS: atom_id res chain seq x y z
N MET A 1 25.15 -1.32 -12.66
CA MET A 1 24.04 -1.26 -11.68
C MET A 1 24.06 0.14 -11.09
N GLU A 2 23.00 0.92 -11.28
CA GLU A 2 22.87 2.19 -10.56
C GLU A 2 22.96 1.95 -9.05
N ASN A 3 23.64 2.85 -8.36
CA ASN A 3 23.85 2.74 -6.93
C ASN A 3 22.54 3.11 -6.21
N VAL A 4 21.69 2.10 -5.95
CA VAL A 4 20.45 2.29 -5.20
C VAL A 4 20.78 2.83 -3.80
N ARG A 5 20.30 4.04 -3.49
CA ARG A 5 20.56 4.73 -2.22
C ARG A 5 20.18 3.88 -1.00
N TYR A 6 19.14 3.05 -1.12
CA TYR A 6 18.68 2.15 -0.07
C TYR A 6 18.60 0.72 -0.58
N SER A 7 19.37 -0.17 0.04
CA SER A 7 19.38 -1.60 -0.29
C SER A 7 18.25 -2.39 0.36
N ARG A 8 17.63 -1.87 1.41
CA ARG A 8 16.46 -2.44 2.10
C ARG A 8 15.47 -1.35 2.46
N VAL A 9 14.20 -1.61 2.19
CA VAL A 9 13.13 -0.63 2.39
C VAL A 9 11.93 -1.32 3.05
N LEU A 10 11.38 -0.68 4.09
CA LEU A 10 10.02 -0.96 4.56
C LEU A 10 9.08 0.07 3.94
N LEU A 11 8.16 -0.40 3.10
CA LEU A 11 7.16 0.43 2.46
C LEU A 11 5.83 0.25 3.20
N LYS A 12 5.38 1.30 3.89
CA LYS A 12 4.01 1.34 4.43
C LYS A 12 3.06 1.90 3.38
N VAL A 13 1.99 1.17 3.10
CA VAL A 13 0.89 1.57 2.22
C VAL A 13 -0.39 1.71 3.04
N SER A 14 -1.16 2.77 2.82
CA SER A 14 -2.50 2.89 3.43
C SER A 14 -3.50 2.01 2.69
N GLY A 15 -4.39 1.35 3.43
CA GLY A 15 -5.47 0.59 2.80
C GLY A 15 -6.37 1.47 1.96
N GLU A 16 -6.68 2.66 2.48
CA GLU A 16 -7.49 3.69 1.81
C GLU A 16 -6.90 4.07 0.45
N ALA A 17 -5.57 4.13 0.33
CA ALA A 17 -4.91 4.43 -0.93
C ALA A 17 -5.16 3.31 -1.97
N LEU A 18 -5.29 2.06 -1.54
CA LEU A 18 -5.60 0.92 -2.42
C LEU A 18 -7.04 0.90 -2.92
N ALA A 19 -7.96 1.61 -2.27
CA ALA A 19 -9.34 1.75 -2.71
C ALA A 19 -9.52 2.78 -3.83
N GLY A 20 -8.50 3.62 -4.09
CA GLY A 20 -8.59 4.73 -5.04
C GLY A 20 -9.74 5.68 -4.69
N GLU A 21 -10.42 6.18 -5.72
CA GLU A 21 -11.57 7.10 -5.55
C GLU A 21 -12.81 6.42 -4.93
N ARG A 22 -12.85 5.08 -4.89
CA ARG A 22 -14.02 4.33 -4.37
C ARG A 22 -14.11 4.37 -2.85
N GLY A 23 -13.00 4.62 -2.16
CA GLY A 23 -12.94 4.70 -0.68
C GLY A 23 -13.20 3.39 0.08
N PHE A 24 -13.59 2.31 -0.60
CA PHE A 24 -13.75 0.96 -0.04
C PHE A 24 -13.31 -0.10 -1.05
N GLY A 25 -12.87 -1.26 -0.55
CA GLY A 25 -12.44 -2.37 -1.40
C GLY A 25 -11.08 -2.12 -2.06
N PHE A 26 -10.93 -2.59 -3.29
CA PHE A 26 -9.69 -2.54 -4.04
C PHE A 26 -9.91 -1.92 -5.42
N ASP A 27 -9.08 -0.93 -5.77
CA ASP A 27 -8.99 -0.42 -7.12
C ASP A 27 -7.87 -1.12 -7.89
N GLN A 28 -8.25 -1.88 -8.92
CA GLN A 28 -7.31 -2.67 -9.72
C GLN A 28 -6.27 -1.81 -10.46
N ASN A 29 -6.62 -0.59 -10.86
CA ASN A 29 -5.67 0.31 -11.53
C ASN A 29 -4.61 0.81 -10.54
N VAL A 30 -5.00 1.13 -9.31
CA VAL A 30 -4.07 1.54 -8.26
C VAL A 30 -3.14 0.37 -7.89
N ILE A 31 -3.70 -0.82 -7.69
CA ILE A 31 -2.94 -2.03 -7.39
C ILE A 31 -1.95 -2.34 -8.51
N GLY A 32 -2.37 -2.27 -9.78
CA GLY A 32 -1.51 -2.51 -10.93
C GLY A 32 -0.32 -1.55 -10.99
N LYS A 33 -0.57 -0.24 -10.82
CA LYS A 33 0.49 0.78 -10.77
C LYS A 33 1.48 0.54 -9.63
N LEU A 34 0.98 0.25 -8.43
CA LEU A 34 1.82 -0.05 -7.27
C LEU A 34 2.67 -1.31 -7.52
N SER A 35 2.04 -2.37 -8.04
CA SER A 35 2.70 -3.65 -8.32
C SER A 35 3.84 -3.51 -9.33
N CYS A 36 3.63 -2.74 -10.41
CA CYS A 36 4.69 -2.44 -11.37
C CYS A 36 5.87 -1.69 -10.73
N GLY A 37 5.61 -0.68 -9.90
CA GLY A 37 6.66 0.03 -9.17
C GLY A 37 7.46 -0.88 -8.24
N LEU A 38 6.77 -1.75 -7.49
CA LEU A 38 7.40 -2.73 -6.60
C LEU A 38 8.25 -3.75 -7.35
N LYS A 39 7.78 -4.20 -8.51
CA LYS A 39 8.54 -5.11 -9.39
C LYS A 39 9.85 -4.46 -9.82
N ASN A 40 9.80 -3.22 -10.31
CA ASN A 40 11.00 -2.50 -10.76
C ASN A 40 12.03 -2.33 -9.63
N MET A 41 11.57 -2.03 -8.39
CA MET A 41 12.46 -1.93 -7.22
C MET A 41 13.07 -3.28 -6.83
N ARG A 42 12.31 -4.38 -6.94
CA ARG A 42 12.84 -5.71 -6.69
C ARG A 42 13.88 -6.11 -7.74
N GLU A 43 13.63 -5.79 -9.00
CA GLU A 43 14.55 -6.07 -10.13
C GLU A 43 15.84 -5.24 -10.04
N SER A 44 15.80 -4.06 -9.42
CA SER A 44 17.01 -3.27 -9.12
C SER A 44 17.82 -3.79 -7.92
N GLY A 45 17.38 -4.88 -7.28
CA GLY A 45 18.08 -5.55 -6.18
C GLY A 45 17.72 -5.04 -4.79
N VAL A 46 16.70 -4.18 -4.66
CA VAL A 46 16.21 -3.69 -3.36
C VAL A 46 15.44 -4.80 -2.63
N LYS A 47 15.75 -5.00 -1.35
CA LYS A 47 14.99 -5.90 -0.46
C LYS A 47 13.81 -5.15 0.13
N LEU A 48 12.59 -5.56 -0.23
CA LEU A 48 11.36 -4.91 0.18
C LEU A 48 10.63 -5.68 1.27
N CYS A 49 10.21 -4.95 2.30
CA CYS A 49 9.15 -5.32 3.23
C CYS A 49 7.97 -4.38 2.99
N ILE A 50 6.75 -4.89 2.91
CA ILE A 50 5.56 -4.08 2.65
C ILE A 50 4.58 -4.25 3.80
N VAL A 51 4.13 -3.15 4.38
CA VAL A 51 3.11 -3.11 5.43
C VAL A 51 1.88 -2.42 4.85
N VAL A 52 0.74 -3.12 4.83
CA VAL A 52 -0.51 -2.61 4.25
C VAL A 52 -1.54 -2.41 5.37
N GLY A 53 -2.09 -1.20 5.48
CA GLY A 53 -3.23 -0.95 6.36
C GLY A 53 -4.52 -1.57 5.81
N GLY A 54 -5.42 -2.05 6.68
CA GLY A 54 -6.67 -2.72 6.28
C GLY A 54 -7.93 -1.85 6.28
N GLY A 55 -7.81 -0.52 6.47
CA GLY A 55 -8.95 0.37 6.69
C GLY A 55 -9.93 0.49 5.52
N ASN A 56 -9.50 0.16 4.31
CA ASN A 56 -10.35 0.05 3.12
C ASN A 56 -11.25 -1.19 3.09
N ILE A 57 -10.97 -2.22 3.90
CA ILE A 57 -11.77 -3.45 3.98
C ILE A 57 -12.49 -3.52 5.33
N PHE A 58 -11.77 -3.23 6.41
CA PHE A 58 -12.31 -3.27 7.77
C PHE A 58 -12.32 -1.87 8.36
N ARG A 59 -13.53 -1.28 8.45
CA ARG A 59 -13.72 0.03 9.09
C ARG A 59 -14.60 -0.12 10.32
N THR A 60 -13.96 -0.22 11.48
CA THR A 60 -14.67 -0.18 12.76
C THR A 60 -15.27 1.21 12.93
N LYS A 61 -16.60 1.30 12.85
CA LYS A 61 -17.31 2.45 13.40
C LYS A 61 -17.36 2.25 14.91
N LEU A 62 -16.52 2.96 15.66
CA LEU A 62 -16.77 3.13 17.09
C LEU A 62 -18.18 3.74 17.19
N LYS A 63 -19.12 3.01 17.78
CA LYS A 63 -20.40 3.62 18.16
C LYS A 63 -20.05 4.76 19.10
N SER A 64 -20.20 6.00 18.64
CA SER A 64 -20.27 7.13 19.56
C SER A 64 -21.48 6.84 20.43
N SER A 65 -21.26 6.69 21.74
CA SER A 65 -22.37 6.52 22.68
C SER A 65 -23.31 7.70 22.49
N ALA A 66 -24.55 7.39 22.13
CA ALA A 66 -25.63 8.35 22.15
C ALA A 66 -25.75 8.83 23.61
N HIS A 67 -25.66 10.15 23.80
CA HIS A 67 -26.38 10.81 24.88
C HIS A 67 -27.74 11.21 24.31
#